data_AF-A0A9E3BNN2-F1
#
_entry.id   AF-A0A9E3BNN2-F1
#
_cell.length_a   1.000
_cell.length_b   1.000
_cell.length_c   1.000
_cell.angle_alpha   90.00
_cell.angle_beta   90.00
_cell.angle_gamma   90.00
#
_symmetry.space_group_name_H-M   'P 1'
#
loop_
_entity.id
_entity.type
_entity.pdbx_description
1 polymer ?
#
loop_
_entity_poly.entity_id
_entity_poly.type
_entity_poly.pdbx_seq_one_letter_code
_entity_poly.pdbx_strand_id
1 'polypeptide(L)'
;MSGHDIIVIGASAGGVEALARIVAGLPADLPAALFVSVHFPSNSTSVLPDILSRVGGLPAGHPEDGEAIVPGRVYIAPPDSHLLVGKGHVHVWRGPKENGHRPAADPMFRTAARSYGPRVVGVVLTGNLDDGTTGLLEVSDQGGVAVVQDPEEALFGGMPRSALENVHGALCLLLDEIAPFLVRMAHEAPEEKGESPVPEPSEQNAVRRELVEEGGADNPLVRDRASGLTCPECSGSLWEIPEGDMLRFRCRVGHSYSVDSLLTAQTETLEAALWSAINALEEKADLATRMARRLGEASSVLAVERFRTQASESRRQARILRDALLGSGITSTPTAYQETAD
;
A
#
# COMPACT_ATOMS: atom_id res chain seq x y z
N MET A 1 19.53 15.58 -19.47
CA MET A 1 18.28 15.10 -20.08
C MET A 1 17.30 16.25 -20.01
N SER A 2 16.62 16.55 -21.11
CA SER A 2 15.82 17.79 -21.27
C SER A 2 14.32 17.52 -21.36
N GLY A 3 13.83 16.38 -20.83
CA GLY A 3 12.42 16.00 -20.86
C GLY A 3 11.94 15.44 -19.52
N HIS A 4 10.70 14.96 -19.47
CA HIS A 4 10.16 14.31 -18.27
C HIS A 4 10.72 12.90 -18.13
N ASP A 5 11.85 12.77 -17.44
CA ASP A 5 12.66 11.56 -17.44
C ASP A 5 12.51 10.68 -16.19
N ILE A 6 11.61 11.06 -15.28
CA ILE A 6 11.25 10.29 -14.08
C ILE A 6 9.77 9.96 -14.14
N ILE A 7 9.44 8.70 -14.40
CA ILE A 7 8.07 8.21 -14.49
C ILE A 7 7.81 7.30 -13.28
N VAL A 8 6.87 7.68 -12.43
CA VAL A 8 6.48 6.91 -11.24
C VAL A 8 5.07 6.34 -11.42
N ILE A 9 4.88 5.04 -11.23
CA ILE A 9 3.63 4.34 -11.50
C ILE A 9 3.18 3.54 -10.27
N GLY A 10 1.98 3.82 -9.79
CA GLY A 10 1.34 3.14 -8.67
C GLY A 10 0.17 2.29 -9.15
N ALA A 11 0.10 1.03 -8.72
CA ALA A 11 -1.01 0.14 -9.04
C ALA A 11 -1.27 -0.86 -7.92
N SER A 12 -2.44 -1.51 -7.96
CA SER A 12 -2.79 -2.55 -6.98
C SER A 12 -3.51 -3.70 -7.67
N ALA A 13 -4.74 -4.03 -7.24
CA ALA A 13 -5.57 -5.05 -7.88
C ALA A 13 -5.75 -4.74 -9.38
N GLY A 14 -5.44 -5.72 -10.25
CA GLY A 14 -5.42 -5.55 -11.71
C GLY A 14 -4.16 -4.87 -12.28
N GLY A 15 -3.24 -4.39 -11.44
CA GLY A 15 -2.08 -3.61 -11.84
C GLY A 15 -1.08 -4.36 -12.73
N VAL A 16 -0.92 -5.68 -12.56
CA VAL A 16 0.02 -6.48 -13.35
C VAL A 16 -0.35 -6.46 -14.85
N GLU A 17 -1.63 -6.63 -15.17
CA GLU A 17 -2.10 -6.58 -16.56
C GLU A 17 -2.02 -5.17 -17.15
N ALA A 18 -2.35 -4.15 -16.34
CA ALA A 18 -2.24 -2.76 -16.76
C ALA A 18 -0.79 -2.37 -17.07
N LEU A 19 0.14 -2.71 -16.18
CA LEU A 19 1.57 -2.46 -16.37
C LEU A 19 2.13 -3.22 -17.57
N ALA A 20 1.75 -4.49 -17.77
CA ALA A 20 2.19 -5.27 -18.92
C ALA A 20 1.80 -4.62 -20.25
N ARG A 21 0.56 -4.09 -20.34
CA ARG A 21 0.10 -3.34 -21.53
C ARG A 21 0.87 -2.04 -21.73
N ILE A 22 1.13 -1.28 -20.66
CA ILE A 22 1.92 -0.04 -20.76
C ILE A 22 3.34 -0.35 -21.24
N VAL A 23 4.07 -1.25 -20.58
CA VAL A 23 5.48 -1.52 -20.94
C VAL A 23 5.64 -2.16 -22.32
N ALA A 24 4.63 -2.87 -22.83
CA ALA A 24 4.60 -3.37 -24.21
C ALA A 24 4.58 -2.23 -25.24
N GLY A 25 3.98 -1.10 -24.89
CA GLY A 25 3.89 0.09 -25.74
C GLY A 25 5.11 1.03 -25.65
N LEU A 26 6.08 0.76 -24.77
CA LEU A 26 7.24 1.62 -24.57
C LEU A 26 8.43 1.19 -25.47
N PRO A 27 9.12 2.13 -26.11
CA PRO A 27 10.29 1.84 -26.92
C PRO A 27 11.52 1.52 -26.05
N ALA A 28 12.44 0.70 -26.56
CA ALA A 28 13.62 0.27 -25.82
C ALA A 28 14.63 1.40 -25.54
N ASP A 29 14.58 2.48 -26.31
CA ASP A 29 15.43 3.67 -26.20
C ASP A 29 14.73 4.84 -25.48
N LEU A 30 13.66 4.57 -24.73
CA LEU A 30 12.94 5.57 -23.96
C LEU A 30 13.92 6.39 -23.09
N PRO A 31 13.98 7.72 -23.26
CA PRO A 31 14.90 8.58 -22.50
C PRO A 31 14.34 8.92 -21.12
N ALA A 32 13.79 7.93 -20.41
CA ALA A 32 13.21 8.06 -19.07
C ALA A 32 13.42 6.78 -18.26
N ALA A 33 13.43 6.91 -16.94
CA ALA A 33 13.42 5.81 -15.99
C ALA A 33 12.01 5.60 -15.43
N LEU A 34 11.58 4.35 -15.31
CA LEU A 34 10.27 3.99 -14.74
C LEU A 34 10.45 3.41 -13.34
N PHE A 35 9.65 3.88 -12.39
CA PHE A 35 9.60 3.37 -11.02
C PHE A 35 8.19 2.87 -10.74
N VAL A 36 8.07 1.63 -10.29
CA VAL A 36 6.81 0.92 -10.18
C VAL A 36 6.60 0.42 -8.76
N SER A 37 5.48 0.82 -8.16
CA SER A 37 5.00 0.30 -6.88
C SER A 37 3.70 -0.45 -7.11
N VAL A 38 3.71 -1.75 -6.82
CA VAL A 38 2.51 -2.60 -6.86
C VAL A 38 2.32 -3.27 -5.50
N HIS A 39 1.09 -3.22 -4.97
CA HIS A 39 0.78 -3.92 -3.72
C HIS A 39 1.03 -5.43 -3.90
N PHE A 40 1.93 -5.96 -3.07
CA PHE A 40 2.33 -7.36 -3.10
C PHE A 40 2.36 -7.92 -1.67
N PRO A 41 1.96 -9.17 -1.43
CA PRO A 41 2.09 -9.79 -0.12
C PRO A 41 3.55 -9.83 0.33
N SER A 42 3.81 -9.41 1.57
CA SER A 42 5.17 -9.24 2.13
C SER A 42 6.02 -10.51 2.14
N ASN A 43 5.40 -11.69 2.15
CA ASN A 43 6.08 -12.99 2.24
C ASN A 43 6.26 -13.69 0.88
N SER A 44 5.98 -13.01 -0.23
CA SER A 44 6.00 -13.60 -1.57
C SER A 44 7.19 -13.14 -2.39
N THR A 45 7.69 -14.02 -3.26
CA THR A 45 8.64 -13.65 -4.31
C THR A 45 7.89 -13.00 -5.47
N SER A 46 8.31 -11.81 -5.90
CA SER A 46 7.70 -11.15 -7.05
C SER A 46 8.33 -11.63 -8.35
N VAL A 47 7.49 -12.13 -9.26
CA VAL A 47 7.85 -12.46 -10.65
C VAL A 47 7.54 -11.31 -11.60
N LEU A 48 7.10 -10.16 -11.07
CA LEU A 48 6.73 -9.00 -11.87
C LEU A 48 7.88 -8.49 -12.77
N PRO A 49 9.16 -8.43 -12.29
CA PRO A 49 10.27 -8.06 -13.17
C PRO A 49 10.41 -8.95 -14.41
N ASP A 50 10.26 -10.26 -14.25
CA ASP A 50 10.35 -11.21 -15.37
C ASP A 50 9.18 -11.04 -16.34
N ILE A 51 7.98 -10.80 -15.82
CA ILE A 51 6.78 -10.55 -16.64
C ILE A 51 6.98 -9.28 -17.48
N LEU A 52 7.37 -8.17 -16.86
CA LEU A 52 7.51 -6.90 -17.56
C LEU A 52 8.70 -6.91 -18.54
N SER A 53 9.84 -7.51 -18.17
CA SER A 53 11.00 -7.65 -19.07
C SER A 53 10.70 -8.53 -20.29
N ARG A 54 9.81 -9.52 -20.16
CA ARG A 54 9.43 -10.41 -21.27
C ARG A 54 8.47 -9.72 -22.25
N VAL A 55 7.61 -8.85 -21.75
CA VAL A 55 6.52 -8.25 -22.53
C VAL A 55 6.92 -6.88 -23.09
N GLY A 56 7.75 -6.11 -22.37
CA GLY A 56 8.24 -4.81 -22.79
C GLY A 56 9.64 -4.83 -23.41
N GLY A 57 10.03 -3.71 -24.02
CA GLY A 57 11.39 -3.52 -24.55
C GLY A 57 12.43 -3.09 -23.51
N LEU A 58 11.99 -2.75 -22.29
CA LEU A 58 12.83 -2.22 -21.22
C LEU A 58 13.17 -3.30 -20.18
N PRO A 59 14.43 -3.44 -19.75
CA PRO A 59 14.80 -4.33 -18.66
C PRO A 59 14.14 -3.88 -17.35
N ALA A 60 13.45 -4.80 -16.68
CA ALA A 60 12.83 -4.58 -15.39
C ALA A 60 13.54 -5.36 -14.28
N GLY A 61 13.63 -4.77 -13.09
CA GLY A 61 14.34 -5.37 -11.97
C GLY A 61 13.97 -4.78 -10.61
N HIS A 62 14.23 -5.53 -9.56
CA HIS A 62 14.30 -5.00 -8.20
C HIS A 62 15.63 -4.28 -8.02
N PRO A 63 15.65 -2.98 -7.69
CA PRO A 63 16.89 -2.26 -7.46
C PRO A 63 17.58 -2.68 -6.18
N GLU A 64 18.89 -2.48 -6.13
CA GLU A 64 19.64 -2.42 -4.87
C GLU A 64 19.53 -1.00 -4.26
N ASP A 65 19.62 -0.91 -2.93
CA ASP A 65 19.64 0.40 -2.25
C ASP A 65 20.89 1.20 -2.65
N GLY A 66 20.70 2.43 -3.11
CA GLY A 66 21.75 3.29 -3.64
C GLY A 66 22.12 3.01 -5.11
N GLU A 67 21.37 2.16 -5.82
CA GLU A 67 21.58 1.94 -7.26
C GLU A 67 21.39 3.25 -8.05
N ALA A 68 22.30 3.54 -8.98
CA ALA A 68 22.21 4.73 -9.81
C ALA A 68 21.01 4.65 -10.79
N ILE A 69 20.30 5.77 -10.96
CA ILE A 69 19.18 5.86 -11.89
C ILE A 69 19.70 5.93 -13.32
N VAL A 70 19.38 4.90 -14.09
CA VAL A 70 19.65 4.77 -15.52
C VAL A 70 18.34 4.86 -16.33
N PRO A 71 18.28 5.69 -17.40
CA PRO A 71 17.15 5.72 -18.35
C PRO A 71 16.99 4.40 -19.10
N GLY A 72 15.79 4.13 -19.62
CA GLY A 72 15.49 2.89 -20.33
C GLY A 72 15.46 1.67 -19.41
N ARG A 73 15.09 1.85 -18.14
CA ARG A 73 14.99 0.77 -17.13
C ARG A 73 13.72 0.92 -16.31
N VAL A 74 13.17 -0.22 -15.89
CA VAL A 74 12.00 -0.30 -15.01
C VAL A 74 12.44 -0.81 -13.63
N TYR A 75 12.39 0.06 -12.63
CA TYR A 75 12.67 -0.25 -11.24
C TYR A 75 11.37 -0.64 -10.53
N ILE A 76 11.31 -1.86 -10.03
CA ILE A 76 10.11 -2.38 -9.35
C ILE A 76 10.39 -2.49 -7.87
N ALA A 77 9.50 -1.91 -7.06
CA ALA A 77 9.60 -1.98 -5.62
C ALA A 77 9.69 -3.43 -5.14
N PRO A 78 10.71 -3.80 -4.35
CA PRO A 78 10.81 -5.14 -3.79
C PRO A 78 9.66 -5.42 -2.80
N PRO A 79 9.20 -6.67 -2.67
CA PRO A 79 8.25 -7.04 -1.61
C PRO A 79 8.74 -6.58 -0.24
N ASP A 80 7.82 -6.08 0.58
CA ASP A 80 8.08 -5.60 1.94
C ASP A 80 9.11 -4.46 2.06
N SER A 81 9.37 -3.71 0.98
CA SER A 81 10.23 -2.51 1.00
C SER A 81 9.62 -1.39 0.18
N HIS A 82 9.70 -0.14 0.64
CA HIS A 82 9.36 1.03 -0.17
C HIS A 82 10.46 1.30 -1.20
N LEU A 83 10.05 1.68 -2.40
CA LEU A 83 10.90 2.22 -3.44
C LEU A 83 10.84 3.75 -3.37
N LEU A 84 11.96 4.40 -3.09
CA LEU A 84 12.04 5.86 -3.02
C LEU A 84 12.97 6.36 -4.11
N VAL A 85 12.67 7.54 -4.65
CA VAL A 85 13.43 8.13 -5.75
C VAL A 85 14.20 9.33 -5.20
N GLY A 86 15.53 9.19 -5.12
CA GLY A 86 16.45 10.25 -4.72
C GLY A 86 17.18 10.86 -5.92
N LYS A 87 17.99 11.90 -5.67
CA LYS A 87 18.81 12.51 -6.72
C LYS A 87 19.88 11.55 -7.23
N GLY A 88 19.73 11.14 -8.49
CA GLY A 88 20.61 10.21 -9.19
C GLY A 88 20.57 8.76 -8.70
N HIS A 89 19.85 8.45 -7.62
CA HIS A 89 19.88 7.12 -6.99
C HIS A 89 18.51 6.66 -6.53
N VAL A 90 18.34 5.34 -6.52
CA VAL A 90 17.16 4.65 -6.02
C VAL A 90 17.41 4.20 -4.59
N HIS A 91 16.41 4.32 -3.72
CA HIS A 91 16.50 3.82 -2.36
C HIS A 91 15.47 2.72 -2.12
N VAL A 92 15.91 1.66 -1.46
CA VAL A 92 15.06 0.54 -1.05
C VAL A 92 15.02 0.52 0.46
N TRP A 93 13.87 0.88 1.01
CA TRP A 93 13.76 1.15 2.44
C TRP A 93 12.60 0.40 3.10
N ARG A 94 12.93 -0.37 4.14
CA ARG A 94 11.96 -1.06 5.00
C ARG A 94 11.45 -0.15 6.12
N GLY A 95 10.82 0.96 5.73
CA GLY A 95 10.17 1.92 6.62
C GLY A 95 8.80 1.48 7.12
N PRO A 96 8.12 2.26 7.98
CA PRO A 96 6.74 2.01 8.37
C PRO A 96 5.83 1.95 7.13
N LYS A 97 4.85 1.04 7.15
CA LYS A 97 3.80 0.96 6.12
C LYS A 97 3.03 2.27 6.00
N GLU A 98 2.60 2.56 4.78
CA GLU A 98 1.72 3.67 4.43
C GLU A 98 0.46 3.10 3.79
N ASN A 99 -0.71 3.56 4.24
CA ASN A 99 -2.02 3.05 3.84
C ASN A 99 -2.15 1.52 4.02
N GLY A 100 -1.46 0.96 5.03
CA GLY A 100 -1.39 -0.49 5.28
C GLY A 100 -0.42 -1.27 4.39
N HIS A 101 0.23 -0.61 3.42
CA HIS A 101 1.03 -1.25 2.39
C HIS A 101 2.53 -0.93 2.49
N ARG A 102 3.34 -1.89 2.05
CA ARG A 102 4.78 -1.78 1.85
C ARG A 102 5.20 -2.85 0.82
N PRO A 103 5.49 -2.47 -0.43
CA PRO A 103 5.57 -1.11 -0.97
C PRO A 103 4.23 -0.38 -1.04
N ALA A 104 4.30 0.96 -1.03
CA ALA A 104 3.18 1.89 -1.23
C ALA A 104 3.64 2.93 -2.27
N ALA A 105 2.71 3.40 -3.10
CA ALA A 105 2.95 4.37 -4.17
C ALA A 105 3.18 5.78 -3.63
N ASP A 106 2.46 6.19 -2.56
CA ASP A 106 2.58 7.55 -2.00
C ASP A 106 4.03 7.95 -1.64
N PRO A 107 4.83 7.14 -0.89
CA PRO A 107 6.23 7.45 -0.63
C PRO A 107 7.09 7.61 -1.89
N MET A 108 6.86 6.75 -2.89
CA MET A 108 7.61 6.76 -4.15
C MET A 108 7.34 8.06 -4.92
N PHE A 109 6.06 8.42 -5.06
CA PHE A 109 5.64 9.61 -5.78
C PHE A 109 6.13 10.88 -5.08
N ARG A 110 5.95 10.95 -3.76
CA ARG A 110 6.39 12.09 -2.94
C ARG A 110 7.89 12.33 -3.04
N THR A 111 8.70 11.27 -2.94
CA THR A 111 10.17 11.40 -3.03
C THR A 111 10.64 11.76 -4.44
N ALA A 112 9.98 11.23 -5.48
CA ALA A 112 10.25 11.63 -6.87
C ALA A 112 9.92 13.10 -7.11
N ALA A 113 8.72 13.55 -6.72
CA ALA A 113 8.25 14.93 -6.87
C ALA A 113 9.24 15.92 -6.22
N ARG A 114 9.68 15.65 -5.00
CA ARG A 114 10.64 16.53 -4.31
C ARG A 114 12.03 16.52 -4.93
N SER A 115 12.47 15.37 -5.46
CA SER A 115 13.82 15.24 -6.02
C SER A 115 13.94 15.84 -7.43
N TYR A 116 12.87 15.79 -8.24
CA TYR A 116 12.91 16.11 -9.67
C TYR A 116 11.86 17.13 -10.13
N GLY A 117 10.90 17.49 -9.27
CA GLY A 117 9.92 18.55 -9.50
C GLY A 117 9.19 18.39 -10.83
N PRO A 118 9.21 19.41 -11.72
CA PRO A 118 8.52 19.39 -13.00
C PRO A 118 8.89 18.24 -13.95
N ARG A 119 10.01 17.56 -13.74
CA ARG A 119 10.44 16.44 -14.59
C ARG A 119 9.69 15.14 -14.31
N VAL A 120 8.86 15.09 -13.28
CA VAL A 120 8.15 13.88 -12.87
C VAL A 120 6.83 13.72 -13.60
N VAL A 121 6.55 12.52 -14.09
CA VAL A 121 5.21 12.08 -14.48
C VAL A 121 4.75 11.02 -13.48
N GLY A 122 3.71 11.32 -12.72
CA GLY A 122 3.06 10.39 -11.81
C GLY A 122 1.87 9.72 -12.48
N VAL A 123 1.75 8.41 -12.35
CA VAL A 123 0.68 7.61 -12.97
C VAL A 123 -0.01 6.73 -11.93
N VAL A 124 -1.28 6.98 -11.66
CA VAL A 124 -2.12 6.09 -10.85
C VAL A 124 -2.93 5.18 -11.76
N LEU A 125 -2.76 3.87 -11.59
CA LEU A 125 -3.47 2.83 -12.32
C LEU A 125 -4.52 2.17 -11.43
N THR A 126 -5.22 1.20 -12.03
CA THR A 126 -6.21 0.36 -11.35
C THR A 126 -5.75 -0.19 -9.99
N GLY A 127 -6.69 -0.17 -9.05
CA GLY A 127 -6.50 -0.64 -7.69
C GLY A 127 -7.65 -0.26 -6.76
N ASN A 128 -7.59 -0.77 -5.53
CA ASN A 128 -8.57 -0.47 -4.49
C ASN A 128 -8.10 0.68 -3.60
N LEU A 129 -9.04 1.37 -2.97
CA LEU A 129 -8.78 2.48 -2.04
C LEU A 129 -8.03 3.63 -2.72
N ASP A 130 -6.99 4.17 -2.10
CA ASP A 130 -6.52 5.53 -2.40
C ASP A 130 -4.99 5.71 -2.30
N ASP A 131 -4.23 4.62 -2.24
CA ASP A 131 -2.77 4.73 -2.26
C ASP A 131 -2.28 5.33 -3.59
N GLY A 132 -1.37 6.30 -3.52
CA GLY A 132 -0.89 7.06 -4.67
C GLY A 132 -1.61 8.40 -4.85
N THR A 133 -2.79 8.63 -4.26
CA THR A 133 -3.53 9.89 -4.41
C THR A 133 -2.75 11.08 -3.84
N THR A 134 -2.30 10.99 -2.58
CA THR A 134 -1.54 12.07 -1.95
C THR A 134 -0.19 12.26 -2.61
N GLY A 135 0.49 11.17 -2.96
CA GLY A 135 1.75 11.24 -3.69
C GLY A 135 1.59 11.92 -5.05
N LEU A 136 0.47 11.68 -5.75
CA LEU A 136 0.18 12.27 -7.05
C LEU A 136 -0.18 13.76 -6.91
N LEU A 137 -0.86 14.14 -5.82
CA LEU A 137 -1.07 15.55 -5.47
C LEU A 137 0.27 16.27 -5.31
N GLU A 138 1.23 15.68 -4.58
CA GLU A 138 2.57 16.26 -4.45
C GLU A 138 3.29 16.38 -5.81
N VAL A 139 3.16 15.38 -6.69
CA VAL A 139 3.70 15.48 -8.07
C VAL A 139 3.13 16.71 -8.78
N SER A 140 1.81 16.91 -8.71
CA SER A 140 1.13 18.05 -9.31
C SER A 140 1.56 19.38 -8.69
N ASP A 141 1.64 19.45 -7.36
CA ASP A 141 2.02 20.66 -6.61
C ASP A 141 3.46 21.09 -6.88
N GLN A 142 4.37 20.12 -7.12
CA GLN A 142 5.76 20.37 -7.54
C GLN A 142 5.90 20.65 -9.05
N GLY A 143 4.79 20.80 -9.78
CA GLY A 143 4.76 21.15 -11.20
C GLY A 143 5.01 19.98 -12.15
N GLY A 144 5.03 18.75 -11.66
CA GLY A 144 5.05 17.55 -12.47
C GLY A 144 3.68 17.26 -13.10
N VAL A 145 3.61 16.18 -13.87
CA VAL A 145 2.39 15.80 -14.59
C VAL A 145 1.71 14.64 -13.90
N ALA A 146 0.44 14.83 -13.55
CA ALA A 146 -0.40 13.79 -12.97
C ALA A 146 -1.26 13.10 -14.04
N VAL A 147 -1.14 11.79 -14.15
CA VAL A 147 -1.91 10.93 -15.05
C VAL A 147 -2.66 9.90 -14.22
N VAL A 148 -3.92 9.65 -14.60
CA VAL A 148 -4.77 8.68 -13.93
C VAL A 148 -5.44 7.83 -15.00
N GLN A 149 -5.40 6.51 -14.82
CA GLN A 149 -6.17 5.59 -15.67
C GLN A 149 -7.67 5.91 -15.54
N ASP A 150 -8.43 5.86 -16.63
CA ASP A 150 -9.87 6.04 -16.56
C ASP A 150 -10.53 5.01 -15.61
N PRO A 151 -11.26 5.45 -14.57
CA PRO A 151 -11.81 4.57 -13.55
C PRO A 151 -12.91 3.63 -14.07
N GLU A 152 -13.52 3.92 -15.21
CA GLU A 152 -14.60 3.13 -15.79
C GLU A 152 -14.08 1.94 -16.62
N GLU A 153 -12.84 1.98 -17.12
CA GLU A 153 -12.16 0.82 -17.75
C GLU A 153 -11.17 0.11 -16.80
N ALA A 154 -10.79 0.75 -15.70
CA ALA A 154 -9.96 0.13 -14.67
C ALA A 154 -10.67 -1.12 -14.09
N LEU A 155 -9.94 -2.23 -13.96
CA LEU A 155 -10.50 -3.46 -13.38
C LEU A 155 -11.03 -3.24 -11.95
N PHE A 156 -10.32 -2.37 -11.23
CA PHE A 156 -10.68 -1.82 -9.94
C PHE A 156 -10.47 -0.30 -10.01
N GLY A 157 -11.56 0.47 -9.95
CA GLY A 157 -11.55 1.91 -10.13
C GLY A 157 -11.34 2.74 -8.85
N GLY A 158 -10.99 2.12 -7.71
CA GLY A 158 -10.83 2.81 -6.42
C GLY A 158 -9.71 3.85 -6.45
N MET A 159 -8.48 3.39 -6.68
CA MET A 159 -7.29 4.27 -6.72
C MET A 159 -7.44 5.38 -7.76
N PRO A 160 -7.83 5.08 -9.03
CA PRO A 160 -8.08 6.12 -10.02
C PRO A 160 -9.15 7.15 -9.63
N ARG A 161 -10.28 6.70 -9.07
CA ARG A 161 -11.36 7.60 -8.68
C ARG A 161 -10.94 8.53 -7.56
N SER A 162 -10.26 8.00 -6.54
CA SER A 162 -9.69 8.80 -5.46
C SER A 162 -8.70 9.84 -6.00
N ALA A 163 -7.82 9.46 -6.92
CA ALA A 163 -6.87 10.37 -7.54
C ALA A 163 -7.56 11.50 -8.31
N LEU A 164 -8.58 11.21 -9.13
CA LEU A 164 -9.32 12.24 -9.89
C LEU A 164 -10.14 13.18 -9.00
N GLU A 165 -10.65 12.70 -7.87
CA GLU A 165 -11.41 13.51 -6.92
C GLU A 165 -10.53 14.53 -6.18
N ASN A 166 -9.27 14.20 -5.92
CA ASN A 166 -8.39 15.00 -5.05
C ASN A 166 -7.27 15.74 -5.81
N VAL A 167 -6.85 15.26 -6.98
CA VAL A 167 -5.76 15.88 -7.76
C VAL A 167 -6.34 16.70 -8.89
N HIS A 168 -6.62 17.97 -8.60
CA HIS A 168 -7.15 18.90 -9.60
C HIS A 168 -6.17 19.09 -10.77
N GLY A 169 -6.65 18.84 -11.99
CA GLY A 169 -5.84 18.94 -13.20
C GLY A 169 -5.15 17.64 -13.62
N ALA A 170 -5.36 16.54 -12.89
CA ALA A 170 -4.91 15.22 -13.33
C ALA A 170 -5.55 14.83 -14.67
N LEU A 171 -4.72 14.28 -15.57
CA LEU A 171 -5.15 13.83 -16.89
C LEU A 171 -5.74 12.42 -16.79
N CYS A 172 -7.03 12.29 -17.08
CA CYS A 172 -7.71 11.00 -17.19
C CYS A 172 -7.47 10.43 -18.59
N LEU A 173 -6.83 9.26 -18.67
CA LEU A 173 -6.50 8.60 -19.94
C LEU A 173 -6.97 7.14 -19.93
N LEU A 174 -7.39 6.63 -21.09
CA LEU A 174 -7.54 5.20 -21.28
C LEU A 174 -6.16 4.53 -21.21
N LEU A 175 -6.10 3.27 -20.77
CA LEU A 175 -4.82 2.60 -20.55
C LEU A 175 -3.95 2.56 -21.82
N ASP A 176 -4.56 2.33 -22.98
CA ASP A 176 -3.85 2.24 -24.26
C ASP A 176 -3.31 3.61 -24.73
N GLU A 177 -3.76 4.72 -24.13
CA GLU A 177 -3.27 6.07 -24.38
C GLU A 177 -2.09 6.44 -23.48
N ILE A 178 -1.91 5.75 -22.34
CA ILE A 178 -0.87 6.08 -21.35
C ILE A 178 0.52 5.85 -21.93
N ALA A 179 0.82 4.71 -22.56
CA ALA A 179 2.15 4.47 -23.11
C ALA A 179 2.57 5.50 -24.19
N PRO A 180 1.73 5.78 -25.22
CA PRO A 180 2.01 6.87 -26.16
C PRO A 180 2.18 8.25 -25.51
N PHE A 181 1.41 8.53 -24.46
CA PHE A 181 1.54 9.74 -23.67
C PHE A 181 2.91 9.83 -23.00
N LEU A 182 3.33 8.78 -22.29
CA LEU A 182 4.63 8.73 -21.59
C LEU A 182 5.81 8.88 -22.55
N VAL A 183 5.75 8.26 -23.73
CA VAL A 183 6.78 8.42 -24.76
C VAL A 183 6.91 9.87 -25.19
N ARG A 184 5.79 10.55 -25.45
CA ARG A 184 5.80 11.96 -25.83
C ARG A 184 6.39 12.84 -24.72
N MET A 185 5.93 12.67 -23.48
CA MET A 185 6.40 13.46 -22.33
C MET A 185 7.91 13.31 -22.09
N ALA A 186 8.46 12.10 -22.30
CA ALA A 186 9.89 11.85 -22.16
C ALA A 186 10.75 12.67 -23.13
N HIS A 187 10.19 13.12 -24.26
CA HIS A 187 10.86 13.97 -25.24
C HIS A 187 10.55 15.47 -25.10
N GLU A 188 9.51 15.83 -24.34
CA GLU A 188 9.07 17.21 -24.14
C GLU A 188 9.72 17.82 -22.90
N ALA A 189 10.27 19.03 -23.05
CA ALA A 189 10.88 19.76 -21.96
C ALA A 189 9.83 20.19 -20.92
N PRO A 190 10.13 20.04 -19.61
CA PRO A 190 9.25 20.57 -18.56
C PRO A 190 9.11 22.09 -18.69
N GLU A 191 7.94 22.63 -18.34
CA GLU A 191 7.78 24.08 -18.22
C GLU A 191 8.63 24.58 -17.04
N GLU A 192 9.57 25.50 -17.28
CA GLU A 192 10.39 26.10 -16.22
C GLU A 192 9.54 26.98 -15.30
N LYS A 193 9.11 26.42 -14.16
CA LYS A 193 8.79 27.21 -12.97
C LYS A 193 9.99 27.16 -12.03
N GLY A 194 10.48 28.34 -11.64
CA GLY A 194 11.80 28.55 -11.04
C GLY A 194 12.19 27.56 -9.95
N GLU A 195 13.47 27.15 -9.99
CA GLU A 195 14.12 26.26 -9.02
C GLU A 195 13.84 26.67 -7.57
N SER A 196 13.17 25.79 -6.82
CA SER A 196 13.21 25.84 -5.35
C SER A 196 14.58 25.35 -4.87
N PRO A 197 15.19 25.96 -3.84
CA PRO A 197 16.53 25.61 -3.40
C PRO A 197 16.58 24.19 -2.85
N VAL A 198 17.60 23.43 -3.26
CA VAL A 198 17.82 22.03 -2.86
C VAL A 198 18.84 21.99 -1.70
N PRO A 199 18.62 21.17 -0.65
CA PRO A 199 19.64 20.88 0.36
C PRO A 199 20.86 20.08 -0.19
N GLU A 200 21.96 20.07 0.58
CA GLU A 200 23.29 19.53 0.21
C GLU A 200 23.55 18.08 0.71
N PRO A 201 24.59 17.36 0.20
CA PRO A 201 24.85 15.90 0.18
C PRO A 201 24.87 15.09 1.50
N SER A 202 24.43 15.64 2.63
CA SER A 202 24.15 14.88 3.86
C SER A 202 22.87 14.02 3.78
N GLU A 203 22.32 13.88 2.56
CA GLU A 203 20.92 13.53 2.24
C GLU A 203 20.53 12.06 2.43
N GLN A 204 21.49 11.14 2.62
CA GLN A 204 21.18 9.75 3.00
C GLN A 204 20.38 9.69 4.31
N ASN A 205 20.65 10.63 5.21
CA ASN A 205 19.86 10.82 6.41
C ASN A 205 18.68 11.78 6.19
N ALA A 206 18.65 12.64 5.16
CA ALA A 206 17.56 13.61 4.97
C ALA A 206 16.29 12.96 4.44
N VAL A 207 16.35 12.15 3.36
CA VAL A 207 15.15 11.44 2.86
C VAL A 207 14.57 10.51 3.94
N ARG A 208 15.46 9.82 4.68
CA ARG A 208 15.08 8.89 5.76
C ARG A 208 14.66 9.60 7.05
N ARG A 209 15.24 10.78 7.38
CA ARG A 209 14.80 11.62 8.51
C ARG A 209 13.53 12.36 8.18
N GLU A 210 13.34 12.92 6.99
CA GLU A 210 12.14 13.66 6.58
C GLU A 210 10.90 12.77 6.57
N LEU A 211 11.01 11.52 6.09
CA LEU A 211 9.94 10.51 6.22
C LEU A 211 9.57 10.23 7.69
N VAL A 212 10.49 10.45 8.63
CA VAL A 212 10.32 10.30 10.09
C VAL A 212 9.95 11.64 10.78
N GLU A 213 10.39 12.80 10.25
CA GLU A 213 10.42 14.11 10.93
C GLU A 213 9.30 15.06 10.46
N GLU A 214 8.82 15.00 9.20
CA GLU A 214 7.79 15.94 8.71
C GLU A 214 6.38 15.74 9.31
N GLY A 215 6.21 14.77 10.18
CA GLY A 215 4.99 14.62 11.00
C GLY A 215 5.21 13.84 12.28
N GLY A 216 6.44 13.86 12.81
CA GLY A 216 6.75 13.14 14.04
C GLY A 216 5.87 13.62 15.19
N ALA A 217 5.55 12.75 16.14
CA ALA A 217 4.82 13.10 17.38
C ALA A 217 5.53 14.18 18.25
N ASP A 218 6.73 14.61 17.84
CA ASP A 218 7.51 15.68 18.45
C ASP A 218 7.44 17.00 17.64
N ASN A 219 6.73 17.07 16.50
CA ASN A 219 6.33 18.30 15.84
C ASN A 219 5.26 19.03 16.69
N PRO A 220 5.51 20.26 17.17
CA PRO A 220 4.59 21.00 18.04
C PRO A 220 3.19 21.20 17.44
N LEU A 221 3.05 21.25 16.11
CA LEU A 221 1.77 21.47 15.43
C LEU A 221 0.88 20.21 15.37
N VAL A 222 1.48 19.01 15.54
CA VAL A 222 0.80 17.70 15.45
C VAL A 222 0.35 17.20 16.82
N ARG A 223 1.02 17.62 17.91
CA ARG A 223 0.73 17.15 19.28
C ARG A 223 -0.69 17.43 19.77
N ASP A 224 -1.31 18.51 19.30
CA ASP A 224 -2.60 18.98 19.82
C ASP A 224 -3.82 18.34 19.15
N ARG A 225 -3.63 17.43 18.17
CA ARG A 225 -4.74 16.69 17.49
C ARG A 225 -4.62 15.18 17.65
N ALA A 226 -4.60 14.72 18.89
CA ALA A 226 -4.79 13.30 19.16
C ALA A 226 -6.19 12.89 18.68
N SER A 227 -6.27 11.99 17.71
CA SER A 227 -7.54 11.53 17.12
C SER A 227 -8.39 10.68 18.07
N GLY A 228 -7.79 10.15 19.14
CA GLY A 228 -8.38 9.10 19.97
C GLY A 228 -8.39 7.71 19.30
N LEU A 229 -7.88 7.60 18.06
CA LEU A 229 -7.79 6.36 17.32
C LEU A 229 -6.46 5.65 17.58
N THR A 230 -6.45 4.34 17.33
CA THR A 230 -5.30 3.46 17.52
C THR A 230 -4.82 2.91 16.19
N CYS A 231 -3.52 2.91 15.97
CA CYS A 231 -2.87 2.39 14.78
C CYS A 231 -3.06 0.87 14.67
N PRO A 232 -3.64 0.35 13.58
CA PRO A 232 -3.83 -1.09 13.38
C PRO A 232 -2.53 -1.91 13.42
N GLU A 233 -1.40 -1.34 12.98
CA GLU A 233 -0.13 -2.06 12.86
C GLU A 233 0.68 -2.12 14.15
N CYS A 234 0.63 -1.10 15.00
CA CYS A 234 1.48 -1.01 16.20
C CYS A 234 0.73 -0.75 17.51
N SER A 235 -0.59 -0.61 17.45
CA SER A 235 -1.44 -0.27 18.60
C SER A 235 -1.08 1.06 19.30
N GLY A 236 -0.28 1.91 18.67
CA GLY A 236 0.03 3.25 19.16
C GLY A 236 -1.07 4.26 18.82
N SER A 237 -1.12 5.38 19.53
CA SER A 237 -2.05 6.48 19.22
C SER A 237 -1.83 7.01 17.80
N LEU A 238 -2.91 7.44 17.17
CA LEU A 238 -2.89 8.15 15.89
C LEU A 238 -3.12 9.65 16.10
N TRP A 239 -2.39 10.44 15.34
CA TRP A 239 -2.55 11.90 15.25
C TRP A 239 -3.10 12.27 13.89
N GLU A 240 -3.97 13.27 13.86
CA GLU A 240 -4.49 13.84 12.62
C GLU A 240 -3.46 14.77 11.97
N ILE A 241 -3.25 14.58 10.67
CA ILE A 241 -2.40 15.40 9.82
C ILE A 241 -3.26 15.92 8.67
N PRO A 242 -3.63 17.21 8.67
CA PRO A 242 -4.28 17.81 7.51
C PRO A 242 -3.26 17.96 6.36
N GLU A 243 -3.62 17.53 5.15
CA GLU A 243 -2.85 17.70 3.91
C GLU A 243 -3.80 18.25 2.83
N GLY A 244 -3.77 19.57 2.61
CA GLY A 244 -4.75 20.24 1.76
C GLY A 244 -6.17 20.07 2.31
N ASP A 245 -7.09 19.58 1.47
CA ASP A 245 -8.45 19.22 1.85
C ASP A 245 -8.58 17.77 2.36
N MET A 246 -7.49 17.00 2.36
CA MET A 246 -7.45 15.62 2.83
C MET A 246 -7.07 15.53 4.32
N LEU A 247 -7.58 14.51 4.98
CA LEU A 247 -7.22 14.16 6.36
C LEU A 247 -6.43 12.86 6.38
N ARG A 248 -5.26 12.89 7.01
CA ARG A 248 -4.43 11.71 7.25
C ARG A 248 -4.23 11.43 8.72
N PHE A 249 -3.83 10.20 9.00
CA PHE A 249 -3.47 9.74 10.33
C PHE A 249 -2.06 9.21 10.32
N ARG A 250 -1.28 9.53 11.36
CA ARG A 250 0.06 8.97 11.55
C ARG A 250 0.27 8.53 12.98
N CYS A 251 1.01 7.45 13.19
CA CYS A 251 1.40 6.99 14.53
C CYS A 251 2.85 7.37 14.87
N ARG A 252 3.27 7.17 16.12
CA ARG A 252 4.64 7.53 16.58
C ARG A 252 5.74 6.70 15.92
N VAL A 253 5.39 5.49 15.45
CA VAL A 253 6.32 4.64 14.68
C VAL A 253 6.47 5.13 13.24
N GLY A 254 5.50 5.91 12.74
CA GLY A 254 5.50 6.48 11.40
C GLY A 254 4.51 5.85 10.42
N HIS A 255 3.74 4.82 10.83
CA HIS A 255 2.65 4.28 10.01
C HIS A 255 1.66 5.40 9.70
N SER A 256 1.31 5.54 8.42
CA SER A 256 0.39 6.57 7.93
C SER A 256 -0.81 5.93 7.23
N TYR A 257 -1.95 6.61 7.28
CA TYR A 257 -3.19 6.18 6.63
C TYR A 257 -3.96 7.39 6.14
N SER A 258 -4.63 7.24 5.01
CA SER A 258 -5.83 8.03 4.71
C SER A 258 -7.04 7.58 5.55
N VAL A 259 -8.16 8.28 5.42
CA VAL A 259 -9.42 7.90 6.09
C VAL A 259 -9.90 6.52 5.64
N ASP A 260 -10.00 6.28 4.33
CA ASP A 260 -10.55 5.03 3.78
C ASP A 260 -9.64 3.83 4.06
N SER A 261 -8.32 4.03 3.93
CA SER A 261 -7.34 3.01 4.28
C SER A 261 -7.34 2.69 5.78
N LEU A 262 -7.54 3.68 6.66
CA LEU A 262 -7.65 3.44 8.09
C LEU A 262 -8.94 2.67 8.44
N LEU A 263 -10.09 3.06 7.88
CA LEU A 263 -11.35 2.35 8.10
C LEU A 263 -11.27 0.90 7.65
N THR A 264 -10.65 0.64 6.49
CA THR A 264 -10.43 -0.71 5.98
C THR A 264 -9.52 -1.50 6.92
N ALA A 265 -8.37 -0.93 7.32
CA ALA A 265 -7.44 -1.60 8.24
C ALA A 265 -8.05 -1.89 9.62
N GLN A 266 -8.94 -1.02 10.13
CA GLN A 266 -9.68 -1.30 11.37
C GLN A 266 -10.68 -2.44 11.20
N THR A 267 -11.33 -2.50 10.04
CA THR A 267 -12.28 -3.58 9.71
C THR A 267 -11.54 -4.92 9.65
N GLU A 268 -10.40 -4.98 8.95
CA GLU A 268 -9.55 -6.18 8.90
C GLU A 268 -9.04 -6.60 10.30
N THR A 269 -8.65 -5.62 11.13
CA THR A 269 -8.21 -5.89 12.51
C THR A 269 -9.34 -6.47 13.37
N LEU A 270 -10.55 -5.93 13.24
CA LEU A 270 -11.74 -6.42 13.92
C LEU A 270 -12.08 -7.85 13.48
N GLU A 271 -12.08 -8.11 12.18
CA GLU A 271 -12.32 -9.45 11.63
C GLU A 271 -11.31 -10.48 12.14
N ALA A 272 -10.02 -10.14 12.11
CA ALA A 272 -8.97 -11.02 12.62
C ALA A 272 -9.16 -11.33 14.11
N ALA A 273 -9.54 -10.33 14.92
CA ALA A 273 -9.82 -10.51 16.34
C ALA A 273 -11.04 -11.41 16.57
N LEU A 274 -12.10 -11.26 15.77
CA LEU A 274 -13.30 -12.11 15.84
C LEU A 274 -12.98 -13.55 15.46
N TRP A 275 -12.20 -13.78 14.41
CA TRP A 275 -11.75 -15.13 14.03
C TRP A 275 -10.88 -15.77 15.11
N SER A 276 -9.95 -15.01 15.71
CA SER A 276 -9.15 -15.48 16.84
C SER A 276 -10.02 -15.88 18.05
N ALA A 277 -11.04 -15.08 18.37
CA ALA A 277 -11.99 -15.39 19.42
C ALA A 277 -12.82 -16.65 19.13
N ILE A 278 -13.27 -16.83 17.88
CA ILE A 278 -13.97 -18.05 17.43
C ILE A 278 -13.09 -19.28 17.62
N ASN A 279 -11.84 -19.23 17.14
CA ASN A 279 -10.90 -20.34 17.25
C ASN A 279 -10.64 -20.70 18.73
N ALA A 280 -10.39 -19.70 19.58
CA ALA A 280 -10.20 -19.91 21.02
C ALA A 280 -11.42 -20.54 21.71
N LEU A 281 -12.64 -20.18 21.30
CA LEU A 281 -13.88 -20.76 21.81
C LEU A 281 -14.07 -22.21 21.36
N GLU A 282 -13.73 -22.53 20.11
CA GLU A 282 -13.80 -23.89 19.57
C GLU A 282 -12.77 -24.80 20.24
N GLU A 283 -11.52 -24.34 20.39
CA GLU A 283 -10.47 -25.04 21.13
C GLU A 283 -10.89 -25.32 22.58
N LYS A 284 -11.47 -24.31 23.25
CA LYS A 284 -12.00 -24.47 24.62
C LYS A 284 -13.11 -25.50 24.68
N ALA A 285 -14.02 -25.52 23.71
CA ALA A 285 -15.11 -26.50 23.66
C ALA A 285 -14.59 -27.93 23.46
N ASP A 286 -13.58 -28.10 22.62
CA ASP A 286 -12.98 -29.40 22.34
C ASP A 286 -12.16 -29.91 23.51
N LEU A 287 -11.39 -29.05 24.17
CA LEU A 287 -10.70 -29.39 25.42
C LEU A 287 -11.70 -29.85 26.49
N ALA A 288 -12.78 -29.10 26.71
CA ALA A 288 -13.81 -29.46 27.68
C ALA A 288 -14.49 -30.80 27.33
N THR A 289 -14.76 -31.04 26.04
CA THR A 289 -15.31 -32.33 25.56
C THR A 289 -14.34 -33.48 25.84
N ARG A 290 -13.04 -33.30 25.59
CA ARG A 290 -11.99 -34.30 25.88
C ARG A 290 -11.89 -34.57 27.39
N MET A 291 -11.99 -33.55 28.24
CA MET A 291 -11.96 -33.72 29.71
C MET A 291 -13.18 -34.47 30.23
N ALA A 292 -14.39 -34.14 29.73
CA ALA A 292 -15.61 -34.87 30.08
C ALA A 292 -15.52 -36.35 29.72
N ARG A 293 -14.95 -36.68 28.55
CA ARG A 293 -14.74 -38.06 28.10
C ARG A 293 -13.68 -38.79 28.95
N ARG A 294 -12.58 -38.11 29.30
CA ARG A 294 -11.47 -38.70 30.06
C ARG A 294 -11.84 -39.06 31.49
N LEU A 295 -12.68 -38.25 32.15
CA LEU A 295 -13.08 -38.51 33.52
C LEU A 295 -13.92 -39.80 33.64
N GLY A 296 -14.58 -40.27 32.58
CA GLY A 296 -15.35 -41.52 32.60
C GLY A 296 -16.53 -41.48 33.60
N GLU A 297 -17.34 -42.55 33.61
CA GLU A 297 -18.55 -42.63 34.44
C GLU A 297 -18.26 -42.85 35.94
N ALA A 298 -17.05 -43.32 36.29
CA ALA A 298 -16.64 -43.60 37.66
C ALA A 298 -16.04 -42.38 38.41
N SER A 299 -15.83 -41.25 37.73
CA SER A 299 -15.34 -40.01 38.34
C SER A 299 -16.48 -39.09 38.77
N SER A 300 -16.14 -37.97 39.43
CA SER A 300 -17.08 -36.93 39.87
C SER A 300 -18.05 -36.50 38.76
N VAL A 301 -19.33 -36.92 38.89
CA VAL A 301 -20.43 -36.58 37.96
C VAL A 301 -20.54 -35.07 37.77
N LEU A 302 -20.40 -34.30 38.85
CA LEU A 302 -20.41 -32.84 38.82
C LEU A 302 -19.29 -32.25 37.94
N ALA A 303 -18.10 -32.85 37.95
CA ALA A 303 -17.00 -32.41 37.10
C ALA A 303 -17.28 -32.69 35.62
N VAL A 304 -17.84 -33.86 35.30
CA VAL A 304 -18.24 -34.23 33.93
C VAL A 304 -19.32 -33.28 33.41
N GLU A 305 -20.34 -33.00 34.21
CA GLU A 305 -21.42 -32.08 33.85
C GLU A 305 -20.89 -30.65 33.63
N ARG A 306 -20.03 -30.15 34.52
CA ARG A 306 -19.38 -28.85 34.34
C ARG A 306 -18.64 -28.74 33.00
N PHE A 307 -17.86 -29.76 32.63
CA PHE A 307 -17.14 -29.77 31.35
C PHE A 307 -18.09 -29.86 30.15
N ARG A 308 -19.18 -30.62 30.23
CA ARG A 308 -20.21 -30.67 29.17
C ARG A 308 -20.90 -29.32 28.99
N THR A 309 -21.31 -28.68 30.08
CA THR A 309 -21.90 -27.33 30.05
C THR A 309 -20.93 -26.34 29.42
N GLN A 310 -19.67 -26.33 29.86
CA GLN A 310 -18.65 -25.44 29.31
C GLN A 310 -18.41 -25.67 27.81
N ALA A 311 -18.39 -26.93 27.35
CA ALA A 311 -18.28 -27.26 25.94
C ALA A 311 -19.47 -26.72 25.13
N SER A 312 -20.69 -26.91 25.62
CA SER A 312 -21.91 -26.46 24.94
C SER A 312 -22.00 -24.93 24.86
N GLU A 313 -21.58 -24.24 25.93
CA GLU A 313 -21.60 -22.79 26.00
C GLU A 313 -20.56 -22.18 25.05
N SER A 314 -19.33 -22.69 25.04
CA SER A 314 -18.29 -22.19 24.14
C SER A 314 -18.64 -22.43 22.66
N ARG A 315 -19.23 -23.58 22.30
CA ARG A 315 -19.77 -23.80 20.93
C ARG A 315 -20.91 -22.84 20.58
N ARG A 316 -21.77 -22.49 21.54
CA ARG A 316 -22.85 -21.52 21.31
C ARG A 316 -22.28 -20.12 21.06
N GLN A 317 -21.30 -19.70 21.86
CA GLN A 317 -20.62 -18.41 21.69
C GLN A 317 -19.89 -18.32 20.34
N ALA A 318 -19.14 -19.36 19.96
CA ALA A 318 -18.46 -19.42 18.67
C ALA A 318 -19.43 -19.28 17.48
N ARG A 319 -20.58 -19.97 17.54
CA ARG A 319 -21.63 -19.85 16.50
C ARG A 319 -22.19 -18.44 16.39
N ILE A 320 -22.51 -17.79 17.52
CA ILE A 320 -23.01 -16.41 17.51
C ILE A 320 -22.01 -15.45 16.85
N LEU A 321 -20.72 -15.57 17.17
CA LEU A 321 -19.69 -14.72 16.56
C LEU A 321 -19.54 -15.01 15.06
N ARG A 322 -19.59 -16.29 14.66
CA ARG A 322 -19.53 -16.70 13.24
C ARG A 322 -20.73 -16.18 12.45
N ASP A 323 -21.93 -16.28 13.00
CA ASP A 323 -23.15 -15.78 12.37
C ASP A 323 -23.11 -14.25 12.23
N ALA A 324 -22.54 -13.54 13.21
CA ALA A 324 -22.32 -12.10 13.12
C ALA A 324 -21.34 -11.73 12.00
N LEU A 325 -20.22 -12.44 11.86
CA LEU A 325 -19.26 -12.24 10.77
C LEU A 325 -19.91 -12.48 9.38
N LEU A 326 -20.63 -13.59 9.22
CA LEU A 326 -21.26 -13.97 7.94
C LEU A 326 -22.48 -13.10 7.60
N GLY A 327 -23.25 -12.68 8.59
CA GLY A 327 -24.46 -11.86 8.42
C GLY A 327 -24.18 -10.39 8.06
N SER A 328 -22.96 -9.91 8.31
CA SER A 328 -22.54 -8.53 7.99
C SER A 328 -22.12 -8.32 6.52
N GLY A 329 -22.15 -9.35 5.67
CA GLY A 329 -21.69 -9.24 4.27
C GLY A 329 -20.18 -9.05 4.12
N ILE A 330 -19.43 -9.25 5.21
CA ILE A 330 -17.99 -9.14 5.29
C ILE A 330 -17.40 -10.49 4.86
N THR A 331 -17.05 -10.63 3.59
CA THR A 331 -16.39 -11.86 3.09
C THR A 331 -15.11 -11.51 2.35
N SER A 332 -14.01 -11.42 3.09
CA SER A 332 -12.70 -11.85 2.60
C SER A 332 -12.28 -13.04 3.47
N THR A 333 -12.26 -14.23 2.88
CA THR A 333 -11.65 -15.38 3.52
C THR A 333 -10.13 -15.18 3.46
N PRO A 334 -9.40 -15.21 4.60
CA PRO A 334 -7.95 -15.30 4.53
C PRO A 334 -7.59 -16.65 3.92
N THR A 335 -6.99 -16.63 2.73
CA THR A 335 -6.46 -17.80 2.04
C THR A 335 -5.23 -18.34 2.77
N ALA A 336 -5.45 -19.13 3.81
CA ALA A 336 -4.47 -20.10 4.29
C ALA A 336 -5.17 -21.07 5.23
N TYR A 337 -5.49 -22.27 4.72
CA TYR A 337 -5.47 -23.59 5.36
C TYR A 337 -6.24 -24.52 4.43
N GLN A 338 -5.55 -25.03 3.39
CA GLN A 338 -6.02 -26.21 2.68
C GLN A 338 -5.90 -27.39 3.65
N GLU A 339 -7.05 -27.95 4.02
CA GLU A 339 -7.14 -29.26 4.67
C GLU A 339 -6.49 -30.30 3.77
N THR A 340 -5.46 -30.98 4.30
CA THR A 340 -5.02 -32.27 3.80
C THR A 340 -6.14 -33.28 4.04
N ALA A 341 -6.82 -33.68 2.96
CA ALA A 341 -7.71 -34.82 2.97
C ALA A 341 -6.89 -36.12 2.86
N ASP A 342 -7.05 -36.99 3.85
CA ASP A 342 -6.94 -38.45 3.73
C ASP A 342 -8.36 -39.03 3.81
#